data_AF-A0A3P6ETI1-F1
#
_entry.id   AF-A0A3P6ETI1-F1
#
_cell.length_a   1.000
_cell.length_b   1.000
_cell.length_c   1.000
_cell.angle_alpha   90.00
_cell.angle_beta   90.00
_cell.angle_gamma   90.00
#
_symmetry.space_group_name_H-M   'P 1'
#
loop_
_entity.id
_entity.type
_entity.pdbx_description
1 polymer ?
#
loop_
_entity_poly.entity_id
_entity_poly.type
_entity_poly.pdbx_seq_one_letter_code
_entity_poly.pdbx_strand_id
1 'polypeptide(L)'
;MSIFVFCTYIFVLQRILHDWTDEDCVKILKNCWKSLPDNGKVVVIELVTPDEAENGDINANISFDMDMLMFTQCSGGKERSRAEFEALAAASSFTHCKFVCQAYHSWIIEFCK
;
A
#
# COMPACT_ATOMS: atom_id res chain seq x y z
N MET A 1 -4.48 -28.42 -14.37
CA MET A 1 -4.57 -27.37 -15.41
C MET A 1 -4.64 -26.04 -14.68
N SER A 2 -3.48 -25.46 -14.36
CA SER A 2 -3.41 -24.19 -13.65
C SER A 2 -3.64 -23.08 -14.66
N ILE A 3 -4.83 -22.49 -14.65
CA ILE A 3 -5.13 -21.31 -15.47
C ILE A 3 -4.33 -20.16 -14.87
N PHE A 4 -3.23 -19.78 -15.51
CA PHE A 4 -2.55 -18.51 -15.23
C PHE A 4 -3.49 -17.40 -15.69
N VAL A 5 -4.20 -16.77 -14.75
CA VAL A 5 -4.92 -15.53 -15.02
C VAL A 5 -3.87 -14.45 -15.21
N PHE A 6 -3.53 -14.15 -16.46
CA PHE A 6 -2.68 -13.01 -16.77
C PHE A 6 -3.45 -11.74 -16.43
N CYS A 7 -2.95 -11.01 -15.43
CA CYS A 7 -3.38 -9.64 -15.17
C CYS A 7 -2.85 -8.77 -16.32
N THR A 8 -3.75 -8.22 -17.13
CA THR A 8 -3.38 -7.45 -18.33
C THR A 8 -3.26 -5.95 -18.08
N TYR A 9 -3.78 -5.44 -16.96
CA TYR A 9 -3.78 -4.03 -16.61
C TYR A 9 -3.36 -3.79 -15.16
N ILE A 10 -2.29 -3.02 -15.00
CA ILE A 10 -1.65 -2.73 -13.72
C ILE A 10 -1.52 -1.21 -13.57
N PHE A 11 -1.98 -0.67 -12.44
CA PHE A 11 -1.59 0.67 -12.00
C PHE A 11 -0.55 0.56 -10.90
N VAL A 12 0.50 1.38 -10.96
CA VAL A 12 1.53 1.42 -9.94
C VAL A 12 1.39 2.72 -9.17
N LEU A 13 1.28 2.62 -7.85
CA LEU A 13 1.30 3.73 -6.91
C LEU A 13 2.53 3.56 -6.03
N GLN A 14 3.58 4.33 -6.31
CA GLN A 14 4.83 4.27 -5.54
C GLN A 14 5.01 5.57 -4.77
N ARG A 15 5.08 5.49 -3.43
CA ARG A 15 5.24 6.65 -2.55
C ARG A 15 4.17 7.71 -2.83
N ILE A 16 2.92 7.26 -2.93
CA ILE A 16 1.75 8.12 -3.19
C ILE A 16 0.81 8.09 -2.01
N LEU A 17 0.48 6.91 -1.48
CA LEU A 17 -0.57 6.78 -0.47
C LEU A 17 -0.11 7.36 0.87
N HIS A 18 1.18 7.31 1.17
CA HIS A 18 1.71 7.86 2.41
C HIS A 18 1.59 9.40 2.54
N ASP A 19 1.40 10.11 1.43
CA ASP A 19 1.21 11.58 1.43
C ASP A 19 -0.20 12.02 1.88
N TRP A 20 -1.17 11.10 1.87
CA TRP A 20 -2.59 11.41 2.00
C TRP A 20 -3.20 10.80 3.25
N THR A 21 -4.31 11.39 3.71
CA THR A 21 -5.19 10.83 4.74
C THR A 21 -5.80 9.50 4.28
N ASP A 22 -6.35 8.72 5.21
CA ASP A 22 -7.01 7.45 4.89
C ASP A 22 -8.24 7.68 3.99
N GLU A 23 -9.00 8.75 4.23
CA GLU A 23 -10.16 9.12 3.42
C GLU A 23 -9.77 9.46 1.97
N ASP A 24 -8.67 10.18 1.79
CA ASP A 24 -8.17 10.54 0.47
C ASP A 24 -7.54 9.34 -0.25
N CYS A 25 -6.82 8.48 0.47
CA CYS A 25 -6.34 7.20 -0.05
C CYS A 25 -7.49 6.36 -0.60
N VAL A 26 -8.60 6.24 0.13
CA VAL A 26 -9.80 5.52 -0.33
C VAL A 26 -10.38 6.15 -1.60
N LYS A 27 -10.39 7.48 -1.75
CA LYS A 27 -10.84 8.14 -2.99
C LYS A 27 -9.93 7.80 -4.17
N ILE A 28 -8.61 7.88 -3.98
CA ILE A 28 -7.61 7.53 -5.00
C ILE A 28 -7.79 6.08 -5.44
N LEU A 29 -7.82 5.16 -4.48
CA LEU A 29 -7.94 3.73 -4.71
C LEU A 29 -9.27 3.35 -5.37
N LYS A 30 -10.39 3.98 -5.00
CA LYS A 30 -11.69 3.78 -5.69
C LYS A 30 -11.64 4.24 -7.14
N ASN A 31 -10.93 5.32 -7.46
CA ASN A 31 -10.77 5.78 -8.84
C ASN A 31 -9.92 4.79 -9.65
N CYS A 32 -8.86 4.25 -9.06
CA CYS A 32 -8.09 3.17 -9.65
C CYS A 32 -8.97 1.94 -9.90
N TRP A 33 -9.71 1.48 -8.88
CA TRP A 33 -10.61 0.32 -8.96
C TRP A 33 -11.65 0.44 -10.07
N LYS A 34 -12.26 1.62 -10.23
CA LYS A 34 -13.25 1.88 -11.30
C LYS A 34 -12.63 1.82 -12.70
N SER A 35 -11.37 2.22 -12.82
CA SER A 35 -10.64 2.28 -14.08
C SER A 35 -10.00 0.93 -14.48
N LEU A 36 -9.92 -0.03 -13.56
CA LEU A 36 -9.40 -1.37 -13.82
C LEU A 36 -10.47 -2.30 -14.42
N PRO A 37 -10.11 -3.19 -15.36
CA PRO A 37 -10.95 -4.32 -15.74
C PRO A 37 -11.03 -5.36 -14.60
N ASP A 38 -11.92 -6.34 -14.72
CA ASP A 38 -12.20 -7.32 -13.66
C ASP A 38 -10.99 -8.16 -13.22
N ASN A 39 -9.98 -8.33 -14.09
CA ASN A 39 -8.72 -9.02 -13.78
C ASN A 39 -7.54 -8.06 -13.54
N GLY A 40 -7.82 -6.77 -13.31
CA GLY A 40 -6.82 -5.74 -13.06
C GLY A 40 -6.36 -5.68 -11.60
N LYS A 41 -5.22 -5.03 -11.36
CA LYS A 41 -4.71 -4.78 -10.01
C LYS A 41 -4.02 -3.43 -9.86
N VAL A 42 -3.95 -2.95 -8.63
CA VAL A 42 -3.06 -1.86 -8.23
C VAL A 42 -1.86 -2.47 -7.50
N VAL A 43 -0.66 -2.06 -7.89
CA VAL A 43 0.58 -2.37 -7.18
C VAL A 43 0.96 -1.13 -6.37
N VAL A 44 0.95 -1.26 -5.06
CA VAL A 44 1.35 -0.23 -4.11
C VAL A 44 2.78 -0.53 -3.66
N ILE A 45 3.65 0.48 -3.71
CA ILE A 45 5.05 0.38 -3.30
C ILE A 45 5.31 1.44 -2.24
N GLU A 46 5.32 1.03 -0.98
CA GLU A 46 5.38 1.92 0.20
C GLU A 46 6.28 1.33 1.29
N LEU A 47 6.66 2.16 2.27
CA LEU A 47 7.14 1.62 3.54
C LEU A 47 5.94 1.07 4.32
N VAL A 48 6.20 0.09 5.17
CA VAL A 48 5.16 -0.51 6.01
C VAL A 48 5.68 -0.53 7.43
N THR A 49 4.96 0.12 8.34
CA THR A 49 5.32 0.13 9.74
C THR A 49 5.03 -1.25 10.34
N PRO A 50 5.97 -1.82 11.12
CA PRO A 50 5.71 -3.06 11.84
C PRO A 50 4.82 -2.79 13.05
N ASP A 51 4.02 -3.78 13.44
CA ASP A 51 3.17 -3.68 14.63
C ASP A 51 4.01 -3.65 15.93
N GLU A 52 5.16 -4.31 15.92
CA GLU A 52 6.16 -4.30 17.00
C GLU A 52 7.55 -4.08 16.42
N ALA A 53 8.35 -3.24 17.08
CA ALA A 53 9.72 -2.94 16.66
C ALA A 53 10.73 -3.73 17.49
N GLU A 54 11.53 -4.56 16.84
CA GLU A 54 12.66 -5.23 17.47
C GLU A 54 13.92 -4.34 17.46
N ASN A 55 14.73 -4.43 18.50
CA ASN A 55 16.00 -3.70 18.57
C ASN A 55 16.92 -4.11 17.41
N GLY A 56 17.31 -3.13 16.60
CA GLY A 56 18.20 -3.35 15.45
C GLY A 56 17.46 -3.63 14.14
N ASP A 57 16.12 -3.61 14.10
CA ASP A 57 15.37 -3.67 12.85
C ASP A 57 15.53 -2.35 12.07
N ILE A 58 16.41 -2.38 11.06
CA ILE A 58 16.70 -1.24 10.20
C ILE A 58 15.46 -0.81 9.41
N ASN A 59 14.59 -1.73 9.00
CA ASN A 59 13.39 -1.39 8.24
C ASN A 59 12.37 -0.70 9.14
N ALA A 60 12.19 -1.17 10.37
CA ALA A 60 11.36 -0.51 11.37
C ALA A 60 11.83 0.92 11.60
N ASN A 61 13.12 1.12 11.87
CA ASN A 61 13.70 2.45 12.10
C ASN A 61 13.45 3.39 10.92
N ILE A 62 13.70 2.94 9.68
CA ILE A 62 13.48 3.75 8.47
C ILE A 62 11.99 4.09 8.29
N SER A 63 11.08 3.15 8.57
CA SER A 63 9.64 3.40 8.48
C SER A 63 9.18 4.44 9.51
N PHE A 64 9.68 4.39 10.75
CA PHE A 64 9.32 5.37 11.78
C PHE A 64 9.97 6.74 11.56
N ASP A 65 11.21 6.79 11.07
CA ASP A 65 11.87 8.06 10.68
C ASP A 65 11.08 8.75 9.56
N MET A 66 10.59 7.97 8.59
CA MET A 66 9.73 8.50 7.52
C MET A 66 8.35 8.90 8.03
N ASP A 67 7.76 8.15 8.95
CA ASP A 67 6.47 8.53 9.56
C ASP A 67 6.58 9.86 10.32
N MET A 68 7.67 10.05 11.06
CA MET A 68 8.00 11.34 11.69
C MET A 68 8.20 12.45 10.66
N LEU A 69 8.84 12.16 9.53
CA LEU A 69 8.93 13.13 8.43
C LEU A 69 7.54 13.49 7.89
N MET A 70 6.68 12.51 7.63
CA MET A 70 5.31 12.74 7.16
C MET A 70 4.51 13.58 8.15
N PHE A 71 4.61 13.29 9.44
CA PHE A 71 3.97 14.08 10.49
C PHE A 71 4.37 15.57 10.45
N THR A 72 5.63 15.88 10.11
CA THR A 72 6.13 17.26 10.07
C THR A 72 5.91 17.99 8.74
N GLN A 73 5.90 17.26 7.61
CA GLN A 73 5.90 17.85 6.27
C GLN A 73 4.57 17.71 5.54
N CYS A 74 3.75 16.73 5.88
CA CYS A 74 2.54 16.37 5.15
C CYS A 74 1.30 16.63 6.01
N SER A 75 0.29 17.30 5.44
CA SER A 75 -0.98 17.54 6.15
C SER A 75 -1.85 16.29 6.15
N GLY A 76 -1.58 15.38 7.10
CA GLY A 76 -2.34 14.14 7.30
C GLY A 76 -1.78 12.90 6.58
N GLY A 77 -0.58 13.00 6.02
CA GLY A 77 0.18 11.84 5.54
C GLY A 77 0.76 11.02 6.71
N LYS A 78 0.93 9.71 6.50
CA LYS A 78 1.52 8.77 7.45
C LYS A 78 2.01 7.52 6.74
N GLU A 79 3.01 6.88 7.32
CA GLU A 79 3.32 5.49 7.00
C GLU A 79 2.28 4.57 7.65
N ARG A 80 2.02 3.41 7.04
CA ARG A 80 0.90 2.54 7.44
C ARG A 80 1.32 1.13 7.74
N SER A 81 0.63 0.50 8.68
CA SER A 81 0.83 -0.90 9.00
C SER A 81 0.16 -1.81 7.96
N ARG A 82 0.43 -3.11 8.05
CA ARG A 82 -0.22 -4.10 7.17
C ARG A 82 -1.73 -4.06 7.30
N ALA A 83 -2.23 -4.02 8.53
CA ALA A 83 -3.66 -4.00 8.83
C ALA A 83 -4.32 -2.74 8.26
N GLU A 84 -3.64 -1.58 8.29
CA GLU A 84 -4.16 -0.34 7.72
C GLU A 84 -4.23 -0.42 6.18
N PHE A 85 -3.23 -0.98 5.50
CA PHE A 85 -3.31 -1.22 4.05
C PHE A 85 -4.42 -2.19 3.67
N GLU A 86 -4.63 -3.25 4.45
CA GLU A 86 -5.76 -4.18 4.26
C GLU A 86 -7.11 -3.46 4.43
N ALA A 87 -7.23 -2.59 5.44
CA ALA A 87 -8.42 -1.77 5.64
C ALA A 87 -8.66 -0.81 4.47
N LEU A 88 -7.62 -0.16 3.93
CA LEU A 88 -7.72 0.69 2.75
C LEU A 88 -8.19 -0.08 1.51
N ALA A 89 -7.64 -1.27 1.28
CA ALA A 89 -8.05 -2.14 0.17
C ALA A 89 -9.54 -2.51 0.28
N ALA A 90 -9.98 -2.97 1.45
CA ALA A 90 -11.36 -3.33 1.71
C ALA A 90 -12.32 -2.14 1.56
N ALA A 91 -11.97 -0.98 2.12
CA ALA A 91 -12.76 0.25 1.99
C ALA A 91 -12.86 0.76 0.54
N SER A 92 -11.95 0.33 -0.32
CA SER A 92 -11.84 0.70 -1.74
C SER A 92 -12.37 -0.36 -2.71
N SER A 93 -13.09 -1.36 -2.20
CA SER A 93 -13.72 -2.46 -2.97
C SER A 93 -12.76 -3.47 -3.60
N PHE A 94 -11.47 -3.48 -3.23
CA PHE A 94 -10.56 -4.55 -3.66
C PHE A 94 -10.88 -5.84 -2.89
N THR A 95 -10.85 -6.97 -3.59
CA THR A 95 -11.20 -8.29 -3.02
C THR A 95 -10.02 -8.91 -2.28
N HIS A 96 -8.79 -8.57 -2.67
CA HIS A 96 -7.57 -9.08 -2.04
C HIS A 96 -6.52 -7.99 -1.86
N CYS A 97 -5.84 -8.03 -0.72
CA CYS A 97 -4.61 -7.31 -0.43
C CYS A 97 -3.50 -8.35 -0.22
N LYS A 98 -2.42 -8.31 -1.00
CA LYS A 98 -1.33 -9.29 -0.95
C LYS A 98 0.01 -8.59 -0.83
N PHE A 99 0.70 -8.81 0.28
CA PHE A 99 2.10 -8.41 0.45
C PHE A 99 3.00 -9.43 -0.26
N VAL A 100 3.52 -9.08 -1.43
CA VAL A 100 4.24 -10.01 -2.31
C VAL A 100 5.67 -10.23 -1.84
N CYS A 101 6.42 -9.15 -1.66
CA CYS A 101 7.78 -9.19 -1.17
C CYS A 101 8.21 -7.81 -0.65
N GLN A 102 9.31 -7.82 0.10
CA GLN A 102 10.04 -6.62 0.48
C GLN A 102 11.26 -6.50 -0.43
N ALA A 103 11.47 -5.32 -1.00
CA ALA A 103 12.62 -4.98 -1.81
C ALA A 103 13.26 -3.70 -1.24
N TYR A 104 14.50 -3.81 -0.77
CA TYR A 104 15.10 -2.81 0.12
C TYR A 104 14.19 -2.55 1.32
N HIS A 105 13.79 -1.31 1.56
CA HIS A 105 12.96 -0.93 2.70
C HIS A 105 11.46 -0.93 2.37
N SER A 106 11.09 -1.08 1.09
CA SER A 106 9.71 -0.97 0.62
C SER A 106 9.05 -2.33 0.43
N TRP A 107 7.76 -2.38 0.68
CA TRP A 107 6.91 -3.52 0.34
C TRP A 107 6.25 -3.33 -1.01
N ILE A 108 6.17 -4.42 -1.77
CA ILE A 108 5.33 -4.52 -2.96
C ILE A 108 4.02 -5.19 -2.54
N ILE A 109 2.93 -4.43 -2.63
CA ILE A 109 1.60 -4.83 -2.19
C ILE A 109 0.67 -4.84 -3.41
N GLU A 110 -0.05 -5.92 -3.64
CA GLU A 110 -1.04 -6.03 -4.71
C GLU A 110 -2.46 -5.91 -4.16
N PHE A 111 -3.22 -4.95 -4.67
CA PHE A 111 -4.67 -4.86 -4.48
C PHE A 111 -5.35 -5.40 -5.74
N CYS A 112 -5.95 -6.59 -5.64
CA CYS A 112 -6.64 -7.23 -6.76
C CYS A 112 -8.12 -6.85 -6.77
N LYS A 113 -8.62 -6.49 -7.96
CA LYS A 113 -10.05 -6.35 -8.20
C LYS A 113 -10.70 -7.73 -8.15
#